data_AF-A0A9E3FNB6-F1
#
_entry.id   AF-A0A9E3FNB6-F1
#
_cell.length_a   1.000
_cell.length_b   1.000
_cell.length_c   1.000
_cell.angle_alpha   90.00
_cell.angle_beta   90.00
_cell.angle_gamma   90.00
#
_symmetry.space_group_name_H-M   'P 1'
#
loop_
_entity.id
_entity.type
_entity.pdbx_description
1 polymer ?
#
loop_
_entity_poly.entity_id
_entity_poly.type
_entity_poly.pdbx_seq_one_letter_code
_entity_poly.pdbx_strand_id
1 'polypeptide(L)'
;EFEAAKITYEHRLIDDMVAAALKWSGGYVWACKNYDGDVQSDTVAQGYGSLGLMTSVLLTPDGKTVEAEAAHGTVTRHYREHQKGKETSTNSIASIFAWTRGLSHRAKLDNNPELAKFATTLENVCVETVEAGYMTKDLALLVGADQRWLSTTGFLDKVADNLVKAMA
;
A
#
# COMPACT_ATOMS: atom_id res chain seq x y z
N GLU A 1 -11.23 -22.56 15.25
CA GLU A 1 -11.27 -21.18 14.75
C GLU A 1 -11.26 -21.11 13.23
N PHE A 2 -10.29 -21.71 12.54
CA PHE A 2 -10.20 -21.73 11.06
C PHE A 2 -11.45 -22.33 10.38
N GLU A 3 -11.95 -23.47 10.84
CA GLU A 3 -13.17 -24.08 10.31
C GLU A 3 -14.42 -23.20 10.46
N ALA A 4 -14.55 -22.51 11.61
CA ALA A 4 -15.67 -21.60 11.86
C ALA A 4 -15.63 -20.38 10.91
N ALA A 5 -14.43 -19.91 10.58
CA ALA A 5 -14.19 -18.87 9.59
C ALA A 5 -14.15 -19.40 8.13
N LYS A 6 -14.31 -20.72 7.91
CA LYS A 6 -14.25 -21.40 6.61
C LYS A 6 -12.94 -21.15 5.84
N ILE A 7 -11.82 -21.10 6.56
CA ILE A 7 -10.47 -20.96 6.00
C ILE A 7 -9.60 -22.16 6.39
N THR A 8 -8.49 -22.37 5.67
CA THR A 8 -7.57 -23.49 5.88
C THR A 8 -6.14 -23.01 6.11
N TYR A 9 -5.32 -23.86 6.73
CA TYR A 9 -3.87 -23.70 6.83
C TYR A 9 -3.20 -24.89 6.18
N GLU A 10 -2.26 -24.65 5.28
CA GLU A 10 -1.53 -25.70 4.56
C GLU A 10 -0.05 -25.31 4.47
N HIS A 11 0.83 -26.27 4.74
CA HIS A 11 2.25 -26.13 4.47
C HIS A 11 2.53 -26.50 3.00
N ARG A 12 3.34 -25.69 2.32
CA ARG A 12 3.83 -25.97 0.96
C ARG A 12 5.33 -25.76 0.88
N LEU A 13 5.99 -26.51 0.00
CA LEU A 13 7.37 -26.21 -0.38
C LEU A 13 7.40 -24.88 -1.14
N ILE A 14 8.53 -24.16 -1.03
CA ILE A 14 8.65 -22.80 -1.55
C ILE A 14 8.47 -22.73 -3.06
N ASP A 15 8.98 -23.72 -3.79
CA ASP A 15 8.83 -23.89 -5.23
C ASP A 15 7.36 -24.17 -5.65
N ASP A 16 6.65 -25.01 -4.91
CA ASP A 16 5.21 -25.22 -5.11
C ASP A 16 4.40 -23.94 -4.83
N MET A 17 4.77 -23.21 -3.79
CA MET A 17 4.04 -22.02 -3.36
C MET A 17 4.21 -20.84 -4.33
N VAL A 18 5.43 -20.58 -4.82
CA VAL A 18 5.64 -19.56 -5.86
C VAL A 18 4.88 -19.90 -7.15
N ALA A 19 4.84 -21.18 -7.53
CA ALA A 19 4.10 -21.64 -8.71
C ALA A 19 2.58 -21.52 -8.53
N ALA A 20 2.06 -21.79 -7.33
CA ALA A 20 0.67 -21.59 -6.98
C ALA A 20 0.28 -20.10 -6.99
N ALA A 21 1.13 -19.23 -6.44
CA ALA A 21 0.90 -17.79 -6.37
C ALA A 21 0.71 -17.15 -7.75
N LEU A 22 1.41 -17.64 -8.78
CA LEU A 22 1.26 -17.18 -10.16
C LEU A 22 -0.07 -17.61 -10.82
N LYS A 23 -0.74 -18.64 -10.28
CA LYS A 23 -1.96 -19.23 -10.88
C LYS A 23 -3.23 -18.88 -10.13
N TRP A 24 -3.12 -18.63 -8.83
CA TRP A 24 -4.26 -18.31 -7.97
C TRP A 24 -4.72 -16.86 -8.12
N SER A 25 -5.98 -16.61 -7.79
CA SER A 25 -6.60 -15.28 -7.87
C SER A 25 -6.31 -14.37 -6.65
N GLY A 26 -5.27 -14.66 -5.87
CA GLY A 26 -5.00 -13.99 -4.59
C GLY A 26 -5.97 -14.42 -3.47
N GLY A 27 -6.10 -13.60 -2.43
CA GLY A 27 -7.05 -13.81 -1.32
C GLY A 27 -6.59 -14.76 -0.21
N TYR A 28 -5.27 -14.89 -0.02
CA TYR A 28 -4.67 -15.73 1.03
C TYR A 28 -3.52 -15.00 1.73
N VAL A 29 -3.17 -15.46 2.93
CA VAL A 29 -1.95 -15.03 3.65
C VAL A 29 -0.86 -16.06 3.42
N TRP A 30 0.32 -15.59 3.01
CA TRP A 30 1.49 -16.43 2.84
C TRP A 30 2.51 -16.16 3.94
N ALA A 31 2.65 -17.12 4.86
CA ALA A 31 3.67 -17.07 5.89
C ALA A 31 5.05 -17.41 5.29
N CYS A 32 5.89 -16.39 5.11
CA CYS A 32 7.25 -16.55 4.61
C CYS A 32 8.27 -16.52 5.76
N LYS A 33 9.41 -17.19 5.56
CA LYS A 33 10.61 -16.89 6.34
C LYS A 33 11.13 -15.51 5.96
N ASN A 34 11.99 -14.94 6.80
CA ASN A 34 12.50 -13.56 6.64
C ASN A 34 12.97 -13.25 5.19
N TYR A 35 13.94 -14.02 4.68
CA TYR A 35 14.46 -13.81 3.33
C TYR A 35 13.43 -14.06 2.21
N ASP A 36 12.60 -15.09 2.35
CA ASP A 36 11.56 -15.37 1.35
C ASP A 36 10.51 -14.24 1.33
N GLY A 37 10.20 -13.67 2.49
CA GLY A 37 9.28 -12.54 2.63
C GLY A 37 9.83 -11.28 1.98
N ASP A 38 11.10 -10.96 2.24
CA ASP A 38 11.80 -9.82 1.63
C ASP A 38 11.73 -9.89 0.10
N VAL A 39 12.19 -11.00 -0.50
CA VAL A 39 12.24 -11.16 -1.97
C VAL A 39 10.84 -11.27 -2.61
N GLN A 40 9.93 -12.05 -2.01
CA GLN A 40 8.63 -12.28 -2.62
C GLN A 40 7.69 -11.09 -2.45
N SER A 41 7.84 -10.28 -1.40
CA SER A 41 7.01 -9.08 -1.20
C SER A 41 7.17 -8.08 -2.35
N ASP A 42 8.41 -7.83 -2.80
CA ASP A 42 8.72 -7.00 -3.96
C ASP A 42 8.13 -7.57 -5.25
N THR A 43 8.23 -8.90 -5.43
CA THR A 43 7.69 -9.60 -6.60
C THR A 43 6.17 -9.46 -6.67
N VAL A 44 5.47 -9.64 -5.53
CA VAL A 44 4.03 -9.45 -5.43
C VAL A 44 3.66 -7.99 -5.66
N ALA A 45 4.34 -7.04 -5.01
CA ALA A 45 4.07 -5.61 -5.16
C ALA A 45 4.22 -5.14 -6.62
N GLN A 46 5.26 -5.59 -7.30
CA GLN A 46 5.47 -5.29 -8.72
C GLN A 46 4.42 -5.97 -9.62
N GLY A 47 3.99 -7.19 -9.28
CA GLY A 47 2.91 -7.91 -9.97
C GLY A 47 1.53 -7.26 -9.81
N TYR A 48 1.29 -6.55 -8.71
CA TYR A 48 0.09 -5.73 -8.46
C TYR A 48 0.23 -4.29 -8.97
N GLY A 49 1.32 -3.98 -9.69
CA GLY A 49 1.49 -2.75 -10.43
C GLY A 49 2.78 -2.00 -10.06
N SER A 50 2.87 -1.54 -8.82
CA SER A 50 3.99 -0.70 -8.36
C SER A 50 4.30 -0.98 -6.90
N LEU A 51 5.58 -0.91 -6.53
CA LEU A 51 6.03 -0.89 -5.13
C LEU A 51 5.34 0.21 -4.30
N GLY A 52 4.90 1.29 -4.94
CA GLY A 52 4.14 2.38 -4.33
C GLY A 52 2.71 2.02 -3.90
N LEU A 53 2.24 0.82 -4.22
CA LEU A 53 0.91 0.31 -3.86
C LEU A 53 0.94 -0.73 -2.72
N MET A 54 2.12 -1.00 -2.13
CA MET A 54 2.28 -1.99 -1.08
C MET A 54 2.50 -1.34 0.29
N THR A 55 1.82 -1.87 1.31
CA THR A 55 2.00 -1.49 2.72
C THR A 55 2.83 -2.54 3.46
N SER A 56 3.63 -2.13 4.44
CA SER A 56 4.30 -3.03 5.38
C SER A 56 3.80 -2.75 6.80
N VAL A 57 3.45 -3.81 7.54
CA VAL A 57 2.94 -3.72 8.91
C VAL A 57 3.55 -4.83 9.74
N LEU A 58 4.34 -4.47 10.75
CA LEU A 58 4.88 -5.37 11.76
C LEU A 58 3.94 -5.41 12.97
N LEU A 59 3.43 -6.61 13.30
CA LEU A 59 2.54 -6.84 14.43
C LEU A 59 3.21 -7.79 15.44
N THR A 60 3.21 -7.42 16.73
CA THR A 60 3.69 -8.31 17.79
C THR A 60 2.72 -9.46 18.07
N PRO A 61 3.18 -10.62 18.59
CA PRO A 61 2.32 -11.78 18.84
C PRO A 61 1.15 -11.52 19.81
N ASP A 62 1.27 -10.53 20.70
CA ASP A 62 0.20 -10.12 21.62
C ASP A 62 -0.89 -9.26 20.94
N GLY A 63 -0.69 -8.88 19.68
CA GLY A 63 -1.59 -8.05 18.88
C GLY A 63 -1.67 -6.59 19.31
N LYS A 64 -0.79 -6.12 20.21
CA LYS A 64 -0.88 -4.78 20.79
C LYS A 64 0.04 -3.76 20.15
N THR A 65 1.24 -4.18 19.76
CA THR A 65 2.23 -3.27 19.18
C THR A 65 2.23 -3.43 17.67
N VAL A 66 2.09 -2.31 16.97
CA VAL A 66 2.15 -2.22 15.52
C VAL A 66 3.20 -1.19 15.13
N GLU A 67 4.01 -1.55 14.15
CA GLU A 67 4.84 -0.64 13.37
C GLU A 67 4.32 -0.72 11.92
N ALA A 68 4.15 0.43 11.27
CA ALA A 68 3.59 0.53 9.93
C ALA A 68 4.45 1.47 9.08
N GLU A 69 4.88 0.97 7.93
CA GLU A 69 5.78 1.65 7.01
C GLU A 69 5.34 1.46 5.55
N ALA A 70 5.90 2.29 4.66
CA ALA A 70 5.80 2.04 3.23
C ALA A 70 6.75 0.90 2.86
N ALA A 71 6.32 -0.03 1.99
CA ALA A 71 7.16 -1.16 1.61
C ALA A 71 8.38 -0.77 0.77
N HIS A 72 8.38 0.42 0.15
CA HIS A 72 9.49 0.89 -0.66
C HIS A 72 10.53 1.66 0.17
N GLY A 73 11.79 1.63 -0.28
CA GLY A 73 12.87 2.44 0.29
C GLY A 73 12.73 3.95 0.00
N THR A 74 13.79 4.73 0.27
CA THR A 74 13.79 6.20 0.21
C THR A 74 13.78 6.81 -1.20
N VAL A 75 13.64 6.00 -2.26
CA VAL A 75 13.57 6.42 -3.67
C VAL A 75 14.68 7.42 -4.06
N THR A 76 15.93 7.08 -3.71
CA THR A 76 17.12 7.96 -3.85
C THR A 76 17.25 8.61 -5.23
N ARG A 77 16.87 7.90 -6.30
CA ARG A 77 16.89 8.46 -7.67
C ARG A 77 16.03 9.73 -7.79
N HIS A 78 14.81 9.71 -7.26
CA HIS A 78 13.92 10.88 -7.30
C HIS A 78 14.43 11.97 -6.37
N TYR A 79 14.98 11.61 -5.21
CA TYR A 79 15.60 12.56 -4.30
C TYR A 79 16.73 13.37 -4.97
N ARG A 80 17.58 12.74 -5.80
CA ARG A 80 18.63 13.46 -6.55
C ARG A 80 18.10 14.45 -7.57
N GLU A 81 16.95 14.20 -8.19
CA GLU A 81 16.32 15.16 -9.09
C GLU A 81 15.67 16.30 -8.31
N HIS A 82 15.02 15.99 -7.18
CA HIS A 82 14.50 17.01 -6.26
C HIS A 82 15.60 17.96 -5.75
N GLN A 83 16.78 17.46 -5.38
CA GLN A 83 17.93 18.28 -4.97
C GLN A 83 18.41 19.26 -6.06
N LYS A 84 18.13 18.97 -7.34
CA LYS A 84 18.43 19.85 -8.47
C LYS A 84 17.30 20.87 -8.75
N GLY A 85 16.27 20.92 -7.92
CA GLY A 85 15.08 21.75 -8.11
C GLY A 85 14.15 21.25 -9.21
N LYS A 86 14.30 19.99 -9.66
CA LYS A 86 13.42 19.42 -10.69
C LYS A 86 12.16 18.83 -10.06
N GLU A 87 11.06 18.94 -10.78
CA GLU A 87 9.83 18.28 -10.42
C GLU A 87 9.98 16.74 -10.50
N THR A 88 9.34 16.05 -9.56
CA THR A 88 9.35 14.57 -9.47
C THR A 88 7.93 14.04 -9.45
N SER A 89 7.76 12.75 -9.73
CA SER A 89 6.48 12.05 -9.61
C SER A 89 6.72 10.73 -8.87
N THR A 90 6.93 10.85 -7.57
CA THR A 90 7.03 9.72 -6.63
C THR A 90 5.65 9.43 -6.10
N ASN A 91 5.22 8.17 -6.17
CA ASN A 91 3.95 7.73 -5.59
C ASN A 91 3.97 7.88 -4.07
N SER A 92 2.97 8.55 -3.51
CA SER A 92 2.86 8.78 -2.06
C SER A 92 1.84 7.86 -1.37
N ILE A 93 1.15 6.98 -2.12
CA ILE A 93 0.05 6.14 -1.59
C ILE A 93 0.54 5.22 -0.47
N ALA A 94 1.62 4.45 -0.68
CA ALA A 94 2.19 3.59 0.37
C ALA A 94 2.55 4.37 1.65
N SER A 95 3.13 5.56 1.52
CA SER A 95 3.45 6.43 2.66
C SER A 95 2.19 6.97 3.37
N ILE A 96 1.14 7.31 2.62
CA ILE A 96 -0.15 7.70 3.20
C ILE A 96 -0.76 6.51 3.94
N PHE A 97 -0.70 5.32 3.35
CA PHE A 97 -1.25 4.11 3.95
C PHE A 97 -0.48 3.68 5.20
N ALA A 98 0.84 3.92 5.28
CA ALA A 98 1.58 3.72 6.52
C ALA A 98 0.98 4.53 7.68
N TRP A 99 0.63 5.80 7.43
CA TRP A 99 -0.09 6.63 8.40
C TRP A 99 -1.47 6.07 8.73
N THR A 100 -2.31 5.78 7.74
CA THR A 100 -3.68 5.31 7.99
C THR A 100 -3.73 3.96 8.70
N ARG A 101 -2.78 3.05 8.42
CA ARG A 101 -2.63 1.77 9.14
C ARG A 101 -2.26 2.00 10.61
N GLY A 102 -1.29 2.88 10.88
CA GLY A 102 -0.95 3.27 12.25
C GLY A 102 -2.12 3.90 13.01
N LEU A 103 -2.84 4.82 12.37
CA LEU A 103 -4.03 5.48 12.94
C LEU A 103 -5.18 4.51 13.16
N SER A 104 -5.41 3.56 12.23
CA SER A 104 -6.43 2.53 12.36
C SER A 104 -6.17 1.62 13.57
N HIS A 105 -4.91 1.24 13.80
CA HIS A 105 -4.53 0.47 14.98
C HIS A 105 -4.71 1.28 16.27
N ARG A 106 -4.29 2.55 16.28
CA ARG A 106 -4.53 3.46 17.42
C ARG A 106 -6.02 3.59 17.73
N ALA A 107 -6.85 3.78 16.70
CA ALA A 107 -8.29 3.86 16.81
C ALA A 107 -8.91 2.62 17.46
N LYS A 108 -8.42 1.42 17.09
CA LYS A 108 -8.83 0.16 17.71
C LYS A 108 -8.47 0.09 19.19
N LEU A 109 -7.25 0.47 19.56
CA LEU A 109 -6.78 0.44 20.95
C LEU A 109 -7.55 1.43 21.84
N ASP A 110 -7.96 2.57 21.28
CA ASP A 110 -8.67 3.62 22.01
C ASP A 110 -10.19 3.52 21.93
N ASN A 111 -10.73 2.56 21.17
CA ASN A 111 -12.14 2.51 20.78
C ASN A 111 -12.62 3.87 20.20
N ASN A 112 -11.83 4.44 19.28
CA ASN A 112 -12.10 5.73 18.64
C ASN A 112 -12.66 5.55 17.22
N PRO A 113 -13.99 5.50 17.04
CA PRO A 113 -14.60 5.28 15.74
C PRO A 113 -14.40 6.44 14.76
N GLU A 114 -14.21 7.67 15.25
CA GLU A 114 -13.97 8.85 14.40
C GLU A 114 -12.61 8.78 13.73
N LEU A 115 -11.58 8.36 14.48
CA LEU A 115 -10.25 8.15 13.94
C LEU A 115 -10.22 6.97 12.95
N ALA A 116 -10.94 5.88 13.25
CA ALA A 116 -11.10 4.77 12.32
C ALA A 116 -11.75 5.22 11.01
N LYS A 117 -12.84 6.00 11.09
CA LYS A 117 -13.52 6.56 9.92
C LYS A 117 -12.57 7.45 9.12
N PHE A 118 -11.83 8.35 9.76
CA PHE A 118 -10.85 9.21 9.07
C PHE A 118 -9.81 8.39 8.29
N ALA A 119 -9.21 7.38 8.93
CA ALA A 119 -8.21 6.53 8.29
C ALA A 119 -8.77 5.78 7.07
N THR A 120 -9.96 5.18 7.20
CA THR A 120 -10.64 4.50 6.08
C THR A 120 -11.04 5.47 4.97
N THR A 121 -11.55 6.67 5.30
CA THR A 121 -11.88 7.68 4.29
C THR A 121 -10.65 8.11 3.51
N LEU A 122 -9.51 8.33 4.17
CA LEU A 122 -8.27 8.70 3.50
C LEU A 122 -7.77 7.59 2.55
N GLU A 123 -7.82 6.32 2.96
CA GLU A 123 -7.49 5.19 2.08
C GLU A 123 -8.40 5.15 0.84
N ASN A 124 -9.72 5.30 1.03
CA ASN A 124 -10.69 5.31 -0.06
C ASN A 124 -10.44 6.48 -1.03
N VAL A 125 -10.18 7.68 -0.50
CA VAL A 125 -9.90 8.86 -1.33
C VAL A 125 -8.66 8.66 -2.19
N CYS A 126 -7.61 8.02 -1.69
CA CYS A 126 -6.43 7.69 -2.51
C CYS A 126 -6.79 6.76 -3.68
N VAL A 127 -7.56 5.70 -3.42
CA VAL A 127 -8.01 4.75 -4.45
C VAL A 127 -8.89 5.45 -5.48
N GLU A 128 -9.93 6.16 -5.04
CA GLU A 128 -10.86 6.88 -5.92
C GLU A 128 -10.15 7.96 -6.75
N THR A 129 -9.12 8.60 -6.20
CA THR A 129 -8.32 9.61 -6.93
C THR A 129 -7.59 8.97 -8.11
N VAL A 130 -7.00 7.78 -7.91
CA VAL A 130 -6.34 7.01 -8.99
C VAL A 130 -7.36 6.50 -10.00
N GLU A 131 -8.48 5.94 -9.56
CA GLU A 131 -9.56 5.44 -10.43
C GLU A 131 -10.20 6.56 -11.27
N ALA A 132 -10.23 7.79 -10.76
CA ALA A 132 -10.67 8.98 -11.50
C ALA A 132 -9.62 9.50 -12.52
N GLY A 133 -8.49 8.81 -12.67
CA GLY A 133 -7.45 9.11 -13.65
C GLY A 133 -6.35 10.06 -13.16
N TYR A 134 -6.35 10.43 -11.88
CA TYR A 134 -5.32 11.28 -11.28
C TYR A 134 -4.31 10.42 -10.54
N MET A 135 -3.15 10.20 -11.14
CA MET A 135 -2.14 9.27 -10.59
C MET A 135 -0.72 9.75 -10.85
N THR A 136 0.25 9.18 -10.15
CA THR A 136 1.68 9.43 -10.38
C THR A 136 2.20 8.64 -11.58
N LYS A 137 3.41 9.01 -12.04
CA LYS A 137 4.01 8.52 -13.27
C LYS A 137 4.17 7.01 -13.30
N ASP A 138 4.53 6.39 -12.18
CA ASP A 138 4.67 4.95 -12.05
C ASP A 138 3.36 4.21 -12.41
N LEU A 139 2.22 4.69 -11.91
CA LEU A 139 0.91 4.10 -12.20
C LEU A 139 0.44 4.39 -13.63
N ALA A 140 0.63 5.62 -14.11
CA ALA A 140 0.22 5.99 -15.46
C ALA A 140 0.90 5.13 -16.54
N LEU A 141 2.18 4.81 -16.33
CA LEU A 141 2.93 3.94 -17.25
C LEU A 141 2.39 2.51 -17.30
N LEU A 142 1.69 2.03 -16.28
CA LEU A 142 1.02 0.73 -16.27
C LEU A 142 -0.29 0.73 -17.06
N VAL A 143 -0.98 1.87 -17.08
CA VAL A 143 -2.25 2.03 -17.79
C VAL A 143 -2.02 2.14 -19.29
N GLY A 144 -1.08 2.98 -19.73
CA GLY A 144 -0.75 3.15 -21.14
C GLY A 144 -0.03 4.47 -21.45
N ALA A 145 0.54 4.57 -22.66
CA ALA A 145 1.37 5.71 -23.06
C ALA A 145 0.63 7.07 -23.04
N ASP A 146 -0.69 7.06 -23.23
CA ASP A 146 -1.52 8.27 -23.29
C ASP A 146 -2.05 8.71 -21.92
N GLN A 147 -1.86 7.90 -20.87
CA GLN A 147 -2.32 8.23 -19.52
C GLN A 147 -1.49 9.39 -18.95
N ARG A 148 -2.17 10.49 -18.61
CA ARG A 148 -1.53 11.63 -17.95
C ARG A 148 -1.24 11.30 -16.48
N TRP A 149 -0.23 11.96 -15.94
CA TRP A 149 0.19 11.82 -14.54
C TRP A 149 0.44 13.18 -13.90
N LEU A 150 0.42 13.18 -12.56
CA LEU A 150 0.69 14.34 -11.71
C LEU A 150 2.09 14.24 -11.09
N SER A 151 2.69 15.37 -10.78
CA SER A 151 3.86 15.41 -9.92
C SER A 151 3.53 14.96 -8.51
N THR A 152 4.56 14.68 -7.70
CA THR A 152 4.42 14.25 -6.30
C THR A 152 3.53 15.22 -5.53
N THR A 153 3.77 16.53 -5.67
CA THR A 153 2.97 17.57 -5.02
C THR A 153 1.56 17.66 -5.61
N GLY A 154 1.43 17.62 -6.94
CA GLY A 154 0.13 17.68 -7.59
C GLY A 154 -0.80 16.52 -7.20
N PHE A 155 -0.27 15.31 -7.00
CA PHE A 155 -1.05 14.17 -6.52
C PHE A 155 -1.46 14.36 -5.04
N LEU A 156 -0.55 14.84 -4.19
CA LEU A 156 -0.86 15.16 -2.79
C LEU A 156 -1.95 16.23 -2.65
N ASP A 157 -1.85 17.31 -3.43
CA ASP A 157 -2.84 18.39 -3.45
C ASP A 157 -4.21 17.84 -3.90
N LYS A 158 -4.23 16.98 -4.92
CA LYS A 158 -5.46 16.37 -5.42
C LYS A 158 -6.13 15.45 -4.38
N VAL A 159 -5.33 14.66 -3.66
CA VAL A 159 -5.82 13.82 -2.55
C VAL A 159 -6.37 14.70 -1.42
N ALA A 160 -5.68 15.79 -1.07
CA ALA A 160 -6.13 16.72 -0.04
C ALA A 160 -7.48 17.38 -0.39
N ASP A 161 -7.63 17.87 -1.63
CA ASP A 161 -8.89 18.43 -2.13
C ASP A 161 -10.04 17.44 -2.07
N ASN A 162 -9.79 16.18 -2.44
CA ASN A 162 -10.79 15.13 -2.41
C ASN A 162 -11.13 14.71 -0.97
N LEU A 163 -10.14 14.68 -0.07
CA LEU A 163 -10.35 14.39 1.35
C LEU A 163 -11.23 15.44 2.01
N VAL A 164 -10.99 16.73 1.74
CA VAL A 164 -11.82 17.83 2.27
C VAL A 164 -13.29 17.64 1.86
N LYS A 165 -13.54 17.24 0.61
CA LYS A 165 -14.91 16.97 0.13
C LYS A 165 -15.53 15.74 0.77
N ALA A 166 -14.76 14.67 0.96
CA ALA A 166 -15.23 13.43 1.57
C ALA A 166 -15.50 13.55 3.08
N MET A 167 -14.89 14.53 3.73
CA MET A 167 -15.02 14.81 5.17
C MET A 167 -16.03 15.93 5.51
N ALA A 168 -16.55 16.64 4.51
CA ALA A 168 -17.58 17.67 4.66
C ALA A 168 -18.97 17.07 4.96
#